data_AF-A0A8T7DYD0-F1
#
_entry.id   AF-A0A8T7DYD0-F1
#
_cell.length_a   1.000
_cell.length_b   1.000
_cell.length_c   1.000
_cell.angle_alpha   90.00
_cell.angle_beta   90.00
_cell.angle_gamma   90.00
#
_symmetry.space_group_name_H-M   'P 1'
#
loop_
_entity.id
_entity.type
_entity.pdbx_description
1 polymer ?
#
loop_
_entity_poly.entity_id
_entity_poly.type
_entity_poly.pdbx_seq_one_letter_code
_entity_poly.pdbx_strand_id
1 'polypeptide(L)'
;MLDDPANAGVNVVVWAWEGRLSSESSTYVDAYLNDMALLQTDYPSVTFVHMTGHLDGSGESGNLHLLNEQIRAQVAATGGVLFDYADIESFDPDGNGYLALGGNDDCSYSGGNWADEWCAANPGDPLCTANSCAPSRSLNCNLKGRAFWWMLARVAGWPGIEDGDAPARKVPVLPAAACLVLAVLLLLACFAAATRRSTT
;
A
#
# COMPACT_ATOMS: atom_id res chain seq x y z
N MET A 1 -16.98 -10.42 -17.28
CA MET A 1 -16.31 -11.39 -16.38
C MET A 1 -17.13 -11.56 -15.11
N LEU A 2 -17.37 -10.49 -14.33
CA LEU A 2 -18.22 -10.58 -13.14
C LEU A 2 -19.71 -10.80 -13.44
N ASP A 3 -20.19 -10.37 -14.61
CA ASP A 3 -21.54 -10.70 -15.09
C ASP A 3 -21.74 -12.18 -15.49
N ASP A 4 -20.65 -12.96 -15.58
CA ASP A 4 -20.75 -14.38 -15.91
C ASP A 4 -21.27 -15.15 -14.67
N PRO A 5 -22.39 -15.89 -14.76
CA PRO A 5 -22.90 -16.67 -13.63
C PRO A 5 -21.89 -17.67 -13.05
N ALA A 6 -20.92 -18.13 -13.84
CA ALA A 6 -19.84 -19.00 -13.35
C ALA A 6 -18.94 -18.31 -12.29
N ASN A 7 -18.94 -16.97 -12.26
CA ASN A 7 -18.15 -16.15 -11.34
C ASN A 7 -18.98 -15.55 -10.20
N ALA A 8 -20.22 -16.01 -9.98
CA ALA A 8 -21.10 -15.46 -8.93
C ALA A 8 -20.53 -15.57 -7.50
N GLY A 9 -19.53 -16.44 -7.28
CA GLY A 9 -18.82 -16.56 -6.00
C GLY A 9 -17.66 -15.58 -5.79
N VAL A 10 -17.27 -14.80 -6.81
CA VAL A 10 -16.18 -13.82 -6.69
C VAL A 10 -16.69 -12.62 -5.90
N ASN A 11 -16.08 -12.39 -4.74
CA ASN A 11 -16.40 -11.27 -3.84
C ASN A 11 -15.20 -10.37 -3.53
N VAL A 12 -14.02 -10.69 -4.07
CA VAL A 12 -12.82 -9.86 -3.97
C VAL A 12 -12.12 -9.86 -5.33
N VAL A 13 -11.73 -8.68 -5.80
CA VAL A 13 -10.87 -8.49 -6.97
C VAL A 13 -9.68 -7.66 -6.54
N VAL A 14 -8.47 -8.14 -6.82
CA VAL A 14 -7.23 -7.44 -6.49
C VAL A 14 -6.59 -7.00 -7.79
N TRP A 15 -6.34 -5.70 -7.93
CA TRP A 15 -5.52 -5.20 -9.03
C TRP A 15 -4.05 -5.43 -8.69
N ALA A 16 -3.30 -6.03 -9.62
CA ALA A 16 -1.87 -6.30 -9.43
C ALA A 16 -1.07 -5.64 -10.55
N TRP A 17 -0.13 -4.79 -10.16
CA TRP A 17 0.77 -4.15 -11.11
C TRP A 17 1.94 -5.07 -11.44
N GLU A 18 2.29 -5.13 -12.72
CA GLU A 18 3.63 -5.51 -13.17
C GLU A 18 4.56 -4.28 -13.20
N GLY A 19 5.82 -4.44 -13.64
CA GLY A 19 6.79 -3.33 -13.77
C GLY A 19 6.39 -2.22 -14.74
N ARG A 20 5.26 -2.36 -15.45
CA ARG A 20 4.70 -1.34 -16.34
C ARG A 20 4.47 0.00 -15.64
N LEU A 21 3.97 -0.03 -14.39
CA LEU A 21 3.63 1.17 -13.64
C LEU A 21 4.83 2.14 -13.51
N SER A 22 6.07 1.64 -13.48
CA SER A 22 7.29 2.46 -13.41
C SER A 22 7.40 3.51 -14.54
N SER A 23 6.81 3.21 -15.70
CA SER A 23 6.93 4.03 -16.91
C SER A 23 5.64 4.77 -17.30
N GLU A 24 4.57 4.57 -16.53
CA GLU A 24 3.28 5.17 -16.83
C GLU A 24 3.21 6.64 -16.39
N SER A 25 2.17 7.31 -16.86
CA SER A 25 1.88 8.71 -16.48
C SER A 25 0.88 8.79 -15.33
N SER A 26 0.84 9.93 -14.63
CA SER A 26 -0.18 10.18 -13.61
C SER A 26 -1.60 10.10 -14.19
N THR A 27 -1.81 10.53 -15.43
CA THR A 27 -3.11 10.43 -16.12
C THR A 27 -3.51 8.98 -16.39
N TYR A 28 -2.55 8.09 -16.63
CA TYR A 28 -2.84 6.66 -16.75
C TYR A 28 -3.33 6.08 -15.43
N VAL A 29 -2.69 6.47 -14.31
CA VAL A 29 -3.12 6.08 -12.96
C VAL A 29 -4.49 6.67 -12.63
N ASP A 30 -4.77 7.92 -13.01
CA ASP A 30 -6.11 8.51 -12.85
C ASP A 30 -7.18 7.70 -13.58
N ALA A 31 -6.91 7.27 -14.82
CA ALA A 31 -7.84 6.43 -15.58
C ALA A 31 -8.11 5.10 -14.87
N TYR A 32 -7.06 4.41 -14.40
CA TYR A 32 -7.19 3.20 -13.59
C TYR A 32 -8.05 3.43 -12.33
N LEU A 33 -7.80 4.50 -11.58
CA LEU A 33 -8.54 4.81 -10.35
C LEU A 33 -10.02 5.12 -10.64
N ASN A 34 -10.30 5.78 -11.76
CA ASN A 34 -11.68 6.02 -12.21
C ASN A 34 -12.38 4.71 -12.59
N ASP A 35 -11.72 3.82 -13.32
CA ASP A 35 -12.28 2.52 -13.69
C ASP A 35 -12.55 1.65 -12.44
N MET A 36 -11.65 1.67 -11.44
CA MET A 36 -11.88 1.01 -10.14
C MET A 36 -13.11 1.56 -9.42
N ALA A 37 -13.32 2.87 -9.42
CA ALA A 37 -14.49 3.49 -8.81
C ALA A 37 -15.80 3.13 -9.53
N LEU A 38 -15.77 3.03 -10.86
CA LEU A 38 -16.91 2.55 -11.64
C LEU A 38 -17.23 1.09 -11.31
N LEU A 39 -16.23 0.22 -11.25
CA LEU A 39 -16.39 -1.18 -10.86
C LEU A 39 -16.98 -1.33 -9.45
N GLN A 40 -16.52 -0.52 -8.50
CA GLN A 40 -17.10 -0.51 -7.15
C GLN A 40 -18.57 -0.07 -7.13
N THR A 41 -18.97 0.81 -8.05
CA THR A 41 -20.36 1.26 -8.19
C THR A 41 -21.22 0.17 -8.83
N ASP A 42 -20.72 -0.49 -9.86
CA ASP A 42 -21.45 -1.52 -10.61
C ASP A 42 -21.58 -2.83 -9.83
N TYR A 43 -20.58 -3.16 -9.00
CA TYR A 43 -20.51 -4.41 -8.22
C TYR A 43 -20.33 -4.15 -6.71
N PRO A 44 -21.32 -3.58 -6.02
CA PRO A 44 -21.18 -3.14 -4.62
C PRO A 44 -21.00 -4.29 -3.61
N SER A 45 -21.20 -5.54 -4.02
CA SER A 45 -20.94 -6.73 -3.18
C SER A 45 -19.53 -7.29 -3.33
N VAL A 46 -18.73 -6.74 -4.26
CA VAL A 46 -17.36 -7.14 -4.53
C VAL A 46 -16.41 -6.11 -3.93
N THR A 47 -15.43 -6.57 -3.16
CA THR A 47 -14.35 -5.71 -2.66
C THR A 47 -13.26 -5.57 -3.72
N PHE A 48 -13.07 -4.37 -4.24
CA PHE A 48 -11.95 -4.06 -5.14
C PHE A 48 -10.77 -3.53 -4.33
N VAL A 49 -9.69 -4.32 -4.31
CA VAL A 49 -8.43 -4.01 -3.62
C VAL A 49 -7.49 -3.32 -4.60
N HIS A 50 -7.09 -2.10 -4.24
CA HIS A 50 -6.04 -1.37 -4.92
C HIS A 50 -4.68 -1.90 -4.46
N MET A 51 -3.66 -1.74 -5.29
CA MET A 51 -2.30 -2.14 -4.95
C MET A 51 -1.33 -1.06 -5.41
N THR A 52 -0.22 -0.87 -4.68
CA THR A 52 0.93 -0.11 -5.20
C THR A 52 1.79 -1.00 -6.08
N GLY A 53 2.60 -0.42 -6.96
CA GLY A 53 3.68 -1.16 -7.62
C GLY A 53 4.74 -1.62 -6.62
N HIS A 54 5.62 -2.52 -7.05
CA HIS A 54 6.84 -2.85 -6.31
C HIS A 54 7.80 -1.65 -6.26
N LEU A 55 8.89 -1.72 -5.52
CA LEU A 55 9.99 -0.77 -5.63
C LEU A 55 10.84 -1.10 -6.86
N ASP A 56 11.42 -0.07 -7.48
CA ASP A 56 12.26 -0.22 -8.68
C ASP A 56 13.65 0.45 -8.54
N GLY A 57 14.02 0.85 -7.33
CA GLY A 57 15.31 1.51 -7.06
C GLY A 57 15.37 2.99 -7.43
N SER A 58 14.29 3.58 -7.96
CA SER A 58 14.28 4.99 -8.37
C SER A 58 14.14 6.00 -7.20
N GLY A 59 13.83 5.51 -6.00
CA GLY A 59 13.79 6.30 -4.77
C GLY A 59 12.59 7.25 -4.65
N GLU A 60 12.65 8.16 -3.67
CA GLU A 60 11.52 9.05 -3.30
C GLU A 60 11.11 10.04 -4.40
N SER A 61 12.04 10.44 -5.27
CA SER A 61 11.73 11.29 -6.43
C SER A 61 11.40 10.49 -7.69
N GLY A 62 11.41 9.16 -7.60
CA GLY A 62 11.17 8.26 -8.72
C GLY A 62 9.73 8.30 -9.20
N ASN A 63 9.52 8.13 -10.51
CA ASN A 63 8.18 8.15 -11.11
C ASN A 63 7.24 7.15 -10.43
N LEU A 64 7.70 5.91 -10.22
CA LEU A 64 6.91 4.87 -9.59
C LEU A 64 6.47 5.24 -8.17
N HIS A 65 7.37 5.84 -7.38
CA HIS A 65 7.02 6.30 -6.03
C HIS A 65 5.91 7.35 -6.07
N LEU A 66 6.02 8.34 -6.96
CA LEU A 66 5.00 9.39 -7.11
C LEU A 66 3.64 8.82 -7.54
N LEU A 67 3.61 7.81 -8.41
CA LEU A 67 2.39 7.12 -8.81
C LEU A 67 1.81 6.26 -7.68
N ASN A 68 2.66 5.62 -6.87
CA ASN A 68 2.23 4.91 -5.67
C ASN A 68 1.59 5.87 -4.66
N GLU A 69 2.16 7.06 -4.46
CA GLU A 69 1.57 8.10 -3.62
C GLU A 69 0.21 8.58 -4.15
N GLN A 70 0.06 8.68 -5.47
CA GLN A 70 -1.23 9.00 -6.10
C GLN A 70 -2.30 7.95 -5.77
N ILE A 71 -1.96 6.65 -5.85
CA ILE A 71 -2.86 5.55 -5.48
C ILE A 71 -3.19 5.60 -3.99
N ARG A 72 -2.18 5.75 -3.12
CA ARG A 72 -2.36 5.85 -1.66
C ARG A 72 -3.30 7.00 -1.29
N ALA A 73 -3.10 8.17 -1.90
CA ALA A 73 -3.92 9.35 -1.65
C ALA A 73 -5.38 9.13 -2.03
N GLN A 74 -5.64 8.49 -3.17
CA GLN A 74 -7.01 8.15 -3.58
C GLN A 74 -7.66 7.19 -2.59
N VAL A 75 -6.95 6.14 -2.18
CA VAL A 75 -7.54 5.12 -1.30
C VAL A 75 -7.83 5.70 0.08
N ALA A 76 -6.91 6.52 0.60
CA ALA A 76 -7.13 7.24 1.85
C ALA A 76 -8.32 8.21 1.79
N ALA A 77 -8.54 8.87 0.65
CA ALA A 77 -9.66 9.80 0.47
C ALA A 77 -11.02 9.09 0.33
N THR A 78 -11.04 7.87 -0.21
CA THR A 78 -12.28 7.12 -0.50
C THR A 78 -12.60 6.04 0.51
N GLY A 79 -11.65 5.67 1.38
CA GLY A 79 -11.81 4.59 2.35
C GLY A 79 -11.76 3.19 1.72
N GLY A 80 -11.08 3.05 0.57
CA GLY A 80 -10.91 1.77 -0.11
C GLY A 80 -9.93 0.83 0.60
N VAL A 81 -9.78 -0.40 0.07
CA VAL A 81 -8.76 -1.35 0.53
C VAL A 81 -7.50 -1.20 -0.31
N LEU A 82 -6.34 -1.09 0.33
CA LEU A 82 -5.02 -1.02 -0.30
C LEU A 82 -4.16 -2.20 0.16
N PHE A 83 -3.56 -2.90 -0.81
CA PHE A 83 -2.42 -3.79 -0.58
C PHE A 83 -1.12 -3.09 -0.99
N ASP A 84 -0.38 -2.59 -0.02
CA ASP A 84 0.75 -1.70 -0.29
C ASP A 84 2.08 -2.47 -0.40
N TYR A 85 2.38 -2.94 -1.61
CA TYR A 85 3.64 -3.62 -1.91
C TYR A 85 4.86 -2.72 -1.68
N ALA A 86 4.83 -1.49 -2.18
CA ALA A 86 5.94 -0.57 -2.04
C ALA A 86 6.25 -0.25 -0.57
N ASP A 87 5.24 -0.16 0.31
CA ASP A 87 5.49 0.01 1.76
C ASP A 87 6.16 -1.22 2.37
N ILE A 88 5.63 -2.43 2.09
CA ILE A 88 6.22 -3.70 2.58
C ILE A 88 7.68 -3.85 2.12
N GLU A 89 7.99 -3.46 0.88
CA GLU A 89 9.34 -3.53 0.32
C GLU A 89 10.28 -2.42 0.79
N SER A 90 9.74 -1.34 1.35
CA SER A 90 10.52 -0.19 1.81
C SER A 90 11.13 -0.40 3.19
N PHE A 91 10.71 -1.40 3.95
CA PHE A 91 11.15 -1.57 5.34
C PHE A 91 11.57 -3.01 5.67
N ASP A 92 12.60 -3.14 6.48
CA ASP A 92 12.86 -4.41 7.17
C ASP A 92 11.88 -4.63 8.34
N PRO A 93 11.82 -5.83 8.93
CA PRO A 93 10.93 -6.10 10.07
C PRO A 93 11.21 -5.28 11.34
N ASP A 94 12.37 -4.63 11.48
CA ASP A 94 12.66 -3.72 12.59
C ASP A 94 12.29 -2.26 12.29
N GLY A 95 11.83 -1.96 11.07
CA GLY A 95 11.34 -0.65 10.64
C GLY A 95 12.41 0.25 10.03
N ASN A 96 13.58 -0.28 9.65
CA ASN A 96 14.59 0.48 8.91
C ASN A 96 14.12 0.70 7.48
N GLY A 97 14.20 1.94 6.98
CA GLY A 97 13.69 2.33 5.66
C GLY A 97 14.75 2.29 4.55
N TYR A 98 14.38 1.79 3.37
CA TYR A 98 15.26 1.54 2.23
C TYR A 98 14.87 2.28 0.95
N LEU A 99 13.69 2.91 0.89
CA LEU A 99 13.25 3.68 -0.27
C LEU A 99 14.26 4.78 -0.66
N ALA A 100 14.64 5.63 0.30
CA ALA A 100 15.62 6.70 0.08
C ALA A 100 17.03 6.18 -0.27
N LEU A 101 17.29 4.90 -0.01
CA LEU A 101 18.55 4.23 -0.34
C LEU A 101 18.51 3.53 -1.70
N GLY A 102 17.44 3.72 -2.49
CA GLY A 102 17.27 3.05 -3.77
C GLY A 102 16.88 1.58 -3.64
N GLY A 103 16.07 1.25 -2.63
CA GLY A 103 15.43 -0.05 -2.47
C GLY A 103 14.66 -0.49 -3.72
N ASN A 104 14.72 -1.77 -4.07
CA ASN A 104 13.99 -2.37 -5.20
C ASN A 104 13.28 -3.68 -4.81
N ASP A 105 12.62 -4.31 -5.78
CA ASP A 105 11.82 -5.53 -5.62
C ASP A 105 12.65 -6.78 -5.26
N ASP A 106 13.96 -6.80 -5.56
CA ASP A 106 14.88 -7.86 -5.13
C ASP A 106 15.49 -7.65 -3.73
N CYS A 107 15.00 -6.64 -3.01
CA CYS A 107 15.44 -6.22 -1.69
C CYS A 107 16.85 -5.58 -1.65
N SER A 108 17.43 -5.27 -2.80
CA SER A 108 18.71 -4.55 -2.86
C SER A 108 18.52 -3.05 -2.65
N TYR A 109 19.56 -2.41 -2.15
CA TYR A 109 19.66 -0.96 -2.01
C TYR A 109 21.13 -0.50 -2.20
N SER A 110 21.38 0.81 -2.19
CA SER A 110 22.74 1.38 -2.23
C SER A 110 23.48 1.09 -0.92
N GLY A 111 23.98 -0.13 -0.79
CA GLY A 111 24.68 -0.61 0.40
C GLY A 111 24.65 -2.12 0.61
N GLY A 112 23.69 -2.82 -0.01
CA GLY A 112 23.56 -4.26 0.16
C GLY A 112 22.16 -4.77 -0.15
N ASN A 113 21.71 -5.74 0.64
CA ASN A 113 20.39 -6.36 0.50
C ASN A 113 19.75 -6.52 1.89
N TRP A 114 18.71 -5.74 2.15
CA TRP A 114 18.16 -5.60 3.49
C TRP A 114 17.54 -6.89 4.03
N ALA A 115 17.00 -7.72 3.14
CA ALA A 115 16.40 -8.99 3.53
C ALA A 115 17.46 -10.03 3.91
N ASP A 116 18.56 -10.11 3.16
CA ASP A 116 19.67 -11.01 3.47
C ASP A 116 20.38 -10.58 4.77
N GLU A 117 20.58 -9.27 4.96
CA GLU A 117 21.18 -8.70 6.16
C GLU A 117 20.31 -8.95 7.41
N TRP A 118 19.00 -8.71 7.32
CA TRP A 118 18.09 -8.95 8.42
C TRP A 118 18.03 -10.43 8.79
N CYS A 119 18.02 -11.34 7.80
CA CYS A 119 18.04 -12.78 8.07
C CYS A 119 19.37 -13.26 8.66
N ALA A 120 20.50 -12.67 8.27
CA ALA A 120 21.79 -12.96 8.89
C ALA A 120 21.82 -12.52 10.36
N ALA A 121 21.16 -11.40 10.70
CA ALA A 121 21.03 -10.91 12.06
C ALA A 121 19.98 -11.67 12.90
N ASN A 122 19.00 -12.34 12.27
CA ASN A 122 17.90 -13.04 12.91
C ASN A 122 17.84 -14.53 12.49
N PRO A 123 18.88 -15.32 12.79
CA PRO A 123 18.96 -16.71 12.34
C PRO A 123 17.83 -17.55 12.93
N GLY A 124 17.11 -18.26 12.05
CA GLY A 124 16.01 -19.15 12.43
C GLY A 124 14.65 -18.46 12.59
N ASP A 125 14.56 -17.15 12.34
CA ASP A 125 13.26 -16.48 12.32
C ASP A 125 12.36 -17.06 11.21
N PRO A 126 11.08 -17.36 11.49
CA PRO A 126 10.15 -17.89 10.49
C PRO A 126 9.97 -17.01 9.24
N LEU A 127 10.21 -15.70 9.32
CA LEU A 127 10.21 -14.82 8.15
C LEU A 127 11.33 -15.18 7.17
N CYS A 128 12.44 -15.74 7.64
CA CYS A 128 13.56 -16.17 6.80
C CYS A 128 13.40 -17.57 6.21
N THR A 129 12.25 -18.20 6.40
CA THR A 129 11.99 -19.54 5.83
C THR A 129 12.06 -19.48 4.32
N ALA A 130 12.93 -20.31 3.74
CA ALA A 130 13.14 -20.37 2.30
C ALA A 130 11.84 -20.70 1.55
N ASN A 131 11.60 -19.98 0.46
CA ASN A 131 10.49 -20.19 -0.46
C ASN A 131 10.97 -19.88 -1.89
N SER A 132 10.21 -20.33 -2.90
CA SER A 132 10.45 -19.97 -4.29
C SER A 132 9.87 -18.58 -4.55
N CYS A 133 10.69 -17.55 -4.33
CA CYS A 133 10.34 -16.16 -4.58
C CYS A 133 11.42 -15.56 -5.47
N ALA A 134 11.15 -15.47 -6.77
CA ALA A 134 12.02 -14.79 -7.73
C ALA A 134 11.17 -13.72 -8.45
N PRO A 135 11.68 -12.50 -8.63
CA PRO A 135 13.07 -12.05 -8.41
C PRO A 135 13.42 -11.64 -6.96
N SER A 136 12.50 -11.74 -5.99
CA SER A 136 12.70 -11.21 -4.63
C SER A 136 13.44 -12.14 -3.65
N ARG A 137 13.43 -11.81 -2.35
CA ARG A 137 13.97 -12.63 -1.26
C ARG A 137 12.85 -13.31 -0.49
N SER A 138 13.14 -14.47 0.10
CA SER A 138 12.13 -15.25 0.82
C SER A 138 11.47 -14.48 1.96
N LEU A 139 12.25 -13.65 2.68
CA LEU A 139 11.73 -12.76 3.72
C LEU A 139 10.64 -11.84 3.19
N ASN A 140 10.92 -11.10 2.12
CA ASN A 140 9.96 -10.16 1.54
C ASN A 140 8.70 -10.88 1.05
N CYS A 141 8.83 -12.05 0.42
CA CYS A 141 7.68 -12.87 0.04
C CYS A 141 6.87 -13.34 1.24
N ASN A 142 7.52 -13.72 2.35
CA ASN A 142 6.83 -14.10 3.57
C ASN A 142 6.08 -12.92 4.20
N LEU A 143 6.65 -11.71 4.18
CA LEU A 143 5.97 -10.49 4.62
C LEU A 143 4.73 -10.20 3.77
N LYS A 144 4.88 -10.17 2.44
CA LYS A 144 3.79 -9.96 1.49
C LYS A 144 2.68 -11.00 1.64
N GLY A 145 3.03 -12.28 1.75
CA GLY A 145 2.06 -13.36 1.91
C GLY A 145 1.28 -13.24 3.23
N ARG A 146 1.96 -12.91 4.34
CA ARG A 146 1.31 -12.70 5.64
C ARG A 146 0.41 -11.47 5.63
N ALA A 147 0.87 -10.36 5.07
CA ALA A 147 0.09 -9.14 4.92
C ALA A 147 -1.15 -9.36 4.03
N PHE A 148 -0.99 -10.08 2.92
CA PHE A 148 -2.08 -10.44 2.03
C PHE A 148 -3.13 -11.32 2.74
N TRP A 149 -2.69 -12.36 3.45
CA TRP A 149 -3.58 -13.20 4.25
C TRP A 149 -4.34 -12.38 5.28
N TRP A 150 -3.63 -11.49 6.00
CA TRP A 150 -4.24 -10.61 7.01
C TRP A 150 -5.31 -9.72 6.37
N MET A 151 -4.99 -9.06 5.25
CA MET A 151 -5.93 -8.23 4.51
C MET A 151 -7.17 -9.03 4.09
N LEU A 152 -7.00 -10.22 3.50
CA LEU A 152 -8.14 -11.05 3.09
C LEU A 152 -8.98 -11.51 4.29
N ALA A 153 -8.36 -11.85 5.42
CA ALA A 153 -9.09 -12.19 6.64
C ALA A 153 -9.95 -10.99 7.11
N ARG A 154 -9.40 -9.77 7.09
CA ARG A 154 -10.13 -8.54 7.43
C ARG A 154 -11.29 -8.29 6.46
N VAL A 155 -11.08 -8.45 5.16
CA VAL A 155 -12.13 -8.33 4.14
C VAL A 155 -13.23 -9.38 4.34
N ALA A 156 -12.88 -10.59 4.77
CA ALA A 156 -13.83 -11.65 5.10
C ALA A 156 -14.58 -11.43 6.44
N GLY A 157 -14.35 -10.31 7.12
CA GLY A 157 -15.05 -9.93 8.35
C GLY A 157 -14.35 -10.35 9.65
N TRP A 158 -13.09 -10.83 9.59
CA TRP A 158 -12.32 -11.05 10.80
C TRP A 158 -12.05 -9.70 11.49
N PRO A 159 -12.41 -9.52 12.78
CA PRO A 159 -12.26 -8.24 13.49
C PRO A 159 -10.80 -7.84 13.75
N GLY A 160 -9.84 -8.70 13.43
CA GLY A 160 -8.43 -8.48 13.73
C GLY A 160 -8.12 -8.82 15.18
N ILE A 161 -6.93 -8.41 15.63
CA ILE A 161 -6.51 -8.51 17.01
C ILE A 161 -6.69 -7.12 17.63
N GLU A 162 -7.31 -7.02 18.81
CA GLU A 162 -7.44 -5.75 19.53
C GLU A 162 -6.04 -5.27 19.97
N ASP A 163 -5.84 -3.95 20.09
CA ASP A 163 -4.52 -3.33 20.35
C ASP A 163 -3.79 -3.87 21.62
N GLY A 164 -4.48 -4.61 22.50
CA GLY A 164 -3.89 -5.27 23.67
C GLY A 164 -3.25 -6.65 23.41
N ASP A 165 -3.53 -7.26 22.26
CA ASP A 165 -3.14 -8.65 21.95
C ASP A 165 -2.14 -8.75 20.77
N ALA A 166 -1.85 -7.64 20.09
CA ALA A 166 -0.87 -7.60 19.01
C ALA A 166 0.56 -7.59 19.58
N PRO A 167 1.50 -8.39 19.02
CA PRO A 167 2.92 -8.22 19.36
C PRO A 167 3.33 -6.77 19.06
N ALA A 168 3.95 -6.12 20.04
CA ALA A 168 4.21 -4.68 20.03
C ALA A 168 4.80 -4.22 18.69
N ARG A 169 4.07 -3.34 17.99
CA ARG A 169 4.55 -2.66 16.79
C ARG A 169 5.72 -1.75 17.21
N LYS A 170 6.95 -2.06 16.80
CA LYS A 170 8.13 -1.18 16.97
C LYS A 170 8.14 0.00 15.98
N VAL A 171 7.00 0.37 15.39
CA VAL A 171 6.91 1.53 14.51
C VAL A 171 6.41 2.70 15.35
N PRO A 172 7.09 3.86 15.36
CA PRO A 172 6.54 5.04 15.99
C PRO A 172 5.22 5.40 15.28
N VAL A 173 4.12 5.24 16.01
CA VAL A 173 2.83 5.79 15.61
C VAL A 173 3.03 7.30 15.54
N LEU A 174 2.91 7.89 14.34
CA LEU A 174 2.82 9.34 14.22
C LEU A 174 1.65 9.79 15.09
N PRO A 175 1.87 10.70 16.07
CA PRO A 175 0.81 11.11 16.97
C PRO A 175 -0.33 11.73 16.16
N ALA A 176 -1.57 11.34 16.50
CA ALA A 176 -2.81 11.80 15.87
C ALA A 176 -2.94 13.34 15.74
N ALA A 177 -2.10 14.09 16.46
CA ALA A 177 -1.96 15.54 16.34
C ALA A 177 -1.59 16.03 14.92
N ALA A 178 -0.90 15.23 14.09
CA ALA A 178 -0.58 15.62 12.72
C ALA A 178 -1.83 15.66 11.81
N CYS A 179 -2.82 14.80 12.07
CA CYS A 179 -4.06 14.74 11.30
C CYS A 179 -5.01 15.91 11.61
N LEU A 180 -4.94 16.47 12.82
CA LEU A 180 -5.79 17.59 13.24
C LEU A 180 -5.39 18.92 12.56
N VAL A 181 -4.10 19.10 12.24
CA VAL A 181 -3.59 20.34 11.62
C VAL A 181 -4.08 20.48 10.17
N LEU A 182 -4.15 19.37 9.43
CA LEU A 182 -4.65 19.39 8.04
C LEU A 182 -6.15 19.69 7.96
N ALA A 183 -6.94 19.14 8.88
CA ALA A 183 -8.39 19.39 8.95
C ALA A 183 -8.72 20.86 9.30
N VAL A 184 -7.95 21.48 10.20
CA VAL A 184 -8.12 22.90 10.58
C VAL A 184 -7.73 23.84 9.43
N LEU A 185 -6.68 23.51 8.67
CA LEU A 185 -6.26 24.30 7.50
C LEU A 185 -7.29 24.24 6.36
N LEU A 186 -7.92 23.08 6.12
CA LEU A 186 -8.99 22.92 5.13
C LEU A 186 -10.28 23.67 5.53
N LEU A 187 -10.64 23.66 6.82
CA LEU A 187 -11.79 24.41 7.34
C LEU A 187 -11.60 25.94 7.23
N LEU A 188 -10.38 26.43 7.50
CA LEU A 188 -10.04 27.85 7.34
C LEU A 188 -10.03 28.31 5.88
N ALA A 189 -9.59 27.45 4.95
CA ALA A 189 -9.64 27.74 3.52
C ALA A 189 -11.09 27.81 2.99
N CYS A 190 -11.99 26.94 3.46
CA CYS A 190 -13.41 26.99 3.12
C CYS A 190 -14.11 28.25 3.67
N PHE A 191 -13.79 28.71 4.89
CA PHE A 191 -14.35 29.94 5.45
C PHE A 191 -13.84 31.21 4.74
N ALA A 192 -12.57 31.25 4.34
CA ALA A 192 -12.00 32.36 3.58
C ALA A 192 -12.56 32.47 2.15
N ALA A 193 -12.92 31.34 1.53
CA ALA A 193 -13.56 31.32 0.22
C ALA A 193 -15.05 31.72 0.27
N ALA A 194 -15.78 31.33 1.33
CA ALA A 194 -17.19 31.67 1.51
C ALA A 194 -17.42 33.17 1.78
N THR A 195 -16.52 33.80 2.54
CA THR A 195 -16.61 35.24 2.87
C THR A 195 -16.31 36.16 1.70
N ARG A 196 -15.51 35.74 0.72
CA ARG A 196 -15.24 36.53 -0.51
C ARG A 196 -16.40 36.53 -1.51
N ARG A 197 -17.34 35.58 -1.44
CA ARG A 197 -18.51 35.51 -2.33
C ARG A 197 -19.72 36.31 -1.86
N SER A 198 -19.68 36.89 -0.65
CA SER A 198 -20.80 37.64 -0.06
C SER A 198 -20.73 39.16 -0.28
N THR A 199 -19.71 39.68 -0.96
CA THR A 199 -19.50 41.14 -1.15
C THR A 199 -19.44 41.57 -2.61
N THR A 200 -20.29 40.99 -3.47
CA THR A 200 -20.57 41.49 -4.82
C THR A 200 -22.06 41.54 -5.04
#